data_AF-A0A943HYF8-F1
#
_entry.id   AF-A0A943HYF8-F1
#
_cell.length_a   1.000
_cell.length_b   1.000
_cell.length_c   1.000
_cell.angle_alpha   90.00
_cell.angle_beta   90.00
_cell.angle_gamma   90.00
#
_symmetry.space_group_name_H-M   'P 1'
#
loop_
_entity.id
_entity.type
_entity.pdbx_description
1 polymer ?
#
loop_
_entity_poly.entity_id
_entity_poly.type
_entity_poly.pdbx_seq_one_letter_code
_entity_poly.pdbx_strand_id
1 'polypeptide(L)'
;ITITEKFKDDWGDIGFVVNITNKSDKDLTFYAPSGKTNVNGTMKEPWFSAHLMPGTNATEEFTFSNGELDSLDDLVNTTIGIDAYLTDSYEDVASYTATIA
;
A
#
# COMPACT_ATOMS: atom_id res chain seq x y z
N ILE A 1 -0.92 4.80 8.35
CA ILE A 1 -1.37 4.64 6.96
C ILE A 1 -2.88 4.62 6.97
N THR A 2 -3.51 5.26 5.99
CA THR A 2 -4.97 5.33 5.90
C THR A 2 -5.38 5.13 4.44
N ILE A 3 -6.35 4.24 4.20
CA ILE A 3 -7.01 4.12 2.90
C ILE A 3 -8.05 5.24 2.80
N THR A 4 -8.06 5.96 1.68
CA THR A 4 -8.94 7.12 1.47
C THR A 4 -10.07 6.80 0.49
N GLU A 5 -9.75 6.15 -0.63
CA GLU A 5 -10.73 5.73 -1.63
C GLU A 5 -10.23 4.52 -2.43
N LYS A 6 -11.15 3.88 -3.15
CA LYS A 6 -10.85 2.91 -4.19
C LYS A 6 -10.65 3.65 -5.51
N PHE A 7 -9.76 3.18 -6.36
CA PHE A 7 -9.60 3.74 -7.72
C PHE A 7 -9.51 2.62 -8.77
N LYS A 8 -9.86 2.99 -10.00
CA LYS A 8 -9.54 2.27 -11.22
C LYS A 8 -8.99 3.27 -12.22
N ASP A 9 -7.80 3.02 -12.76
CA ASP A 9 -7.17 3.92 -13.73
C ASP A 9 -7.60 3.61 -15.17
N ASP A 10 -7.10 4.42 -16.12
CA ASP A 10 -7.40 4.27 -17.55
C ASP A 10 -6.80 3.00 -18.18
N TRP A 11 -5.81 2.37 -17.52
CA TRP A 11 -5.19 1.10 -17.94
C TRP A 11 -5.91 -0.12 -17.37
N GLY A 12 -6.86 0.10 -16.46
CA GLY A 12 -7.66 -0.93 -15.81
C GLY A 12 -7.04 -1.48 -14.53
N ASP A 13 -5.94 -0.90 -14.06
CA ASP A 13 -5.38 -1.22 -12.75
C ASP A 13 -6.36 -0.76 -11.67
N ILE A 14 -6.51 -1.58 -10.64
CA ILE A 14 -7.47 -1.38 -9.56
C ILE A 14 -6.69 -1.32 -8.25
N GLY A 15 -7.09 -0.43 -7.35
CA GLY A 15 -6.40 -0.32 -6.08
C GLY A 15 -7.03 0.64 -5.08
N PHE A 16 -6.21 1.10 -4.15
CA PHE A 16 -6.56 2.08 -3.14
C PHE A 16 -5.67 3.30 -3.23
N VAL A 17 -6.25 4.48 -2.97
CA VAL A 17 -5.47 5.67 -2.66
C VAL A 17 -5.15 5.63 -1.16
N VAL A 18 -3.85 5.64 -0.83
CA VAL A 18 -3.35 5.57 0.55
C VAL A 18 -2.63 6.85 0.95
N ASN A 19 -2.93 7.32 2.16
CA ASN A 19 -2.19 8.40 2.82
C ASN A 19 -1.18 7.82 3.80
N ILE A 20 0.08 8.22 3.65
CA ILE A 20 1.20 7.78 4.48
C ILE A 20 1.92 9.01 5.00
N THR A 21 2.40 8.92 6.24
CA THR A 21 3.18 9.99 6.88
C THR A 21 4.39 9.36 7.53
N ASN A 22 5.58 9.82 7.17
CA ASN A 22 6.80 9.47 7.87
C ASN A 22 6.91 10.36 9.12
N LYS A 23 6.64 9.77 10.30
CA LYS A 23 6.75 10.45 11.59
C LYS A 23 8.12 10.25 12.26
N SER A 24 9.05 9.57 11.60
CA SER A 24 10.40 9.36 12.11
C SER A 24 11.31 10.55 11.79
N ASP A 25 12.54 10.49 12.32
CA ASP A 25 13.62 11.44 12.08
C ASP A 25 14.58 10.98 10.96
N LYS A 26 14.24 9.91 10.22
CA LYS A 26 15.05 9.35 9.11
C LYS A 26 14.24 9.21 7.83
N ASP A 27 14.94 9.14 6.70
CA ASP A 27 14.34 8.80 5.42
C ASP A 27 13.86 7.34 5.45
N LEU A 28 12.60 7.13 5.07
CA LEU A 28 11.97 5.81 5.03
C LEU A 28 11.44 5.52 3.63
N THR A 29 11.63 4.28 3.20
CA THR A 29 10.90 3.73 2.05
C THR A 29 9.82 2.81 2.55
N PHE A 30 8.57 3.14 2.25
CA PHE A 30 7.40 2.32 2.46
C PHE A 30 7.17 1.46 1.21
N TYR A 31 6.78 0.21 1.38
CA TYR A 31 6.54 -0.70 0.26
C TYR A 31 5.50 -1.77 0.59
N ALA A 32 4.89 -2.37 -0.43
CA ALA A 32 4.07 -3.56 -0.28
C ALA A 32 4.94 -4.83 -0.22
N PRO A 33 5.04 -5.51 0.94
CA PRO A 33 5.70 -6.80 1.02
C PRO A 33 4.78 -7.92 0.52
N SER A 34 5.38 -8.95 -0.07
CA SER A 34 4.66 -10.18 -0.42
C SER A 34 4.05 -10.85 0.80
N GLY A 35 2.90 -11.49 0.60
CA GLY A 35 2.24 -12.28 1.66
C GLY A 35 1.62 -11.47 2.80
N LYS A 36 1.44 -10.14 2.67
CA LYS A 36 0.73 -9.32 3.67
C LYS A 36 -0.55 -8.66 3.18
N THR A 37 -0.90 -8.85 1.91
CA THR A 37 -2.12 -8.30 1.34
C THR A 37 -3.12 -9.40 1.00
N ASN A 38 -4.36 -9.18 1.39
CA ASN A 38 -5.47 -10.12 1.22
C ASN A 38 -6.72 -9.37 0.76
N VAL A 39 -7.40 -9.92 -0.24
CA VAL A 39 -8.71 -9.46 -0.70
C VAL A 39 -9.68 -10.62 -0.56
N ASN A 40 -10.71 -10.45 0.29
CA ASN A 40 -11.76 -11.43 0.51
C ASN A 40 -11.24 -12.86 0.79
N GLY A 41 -10.22 -12.99 1.64
CA GLY A 41 -9.63 -14.28 2.01
C GLY A 41 -8.60 -14.82 1.02
N THR A 42 -8.38 -14.17 -0.13
CA THR A 42 -7.33 -14.55 -1.10
C THR A 42 -6.12 -13.64 -0.99
N MET A 43 -4.92 -14.23 -0.85
CA MET A 43 -3.67 -13.46 -0.85
C MET A 43 -3.40 -12.87 -2.23
N LYS A 44 -3.00 -11.60 -2.26
CA LYS A 44 -2.76 -10.82 -3.47
C LYS A 44 -1.40 -10.15 -3.39
N GLU A 45 -0.76 -9.94 -4.54
CA GLU A 45 0.56 -9.31 -4.66
C GLU A 45 0.41 -7.92 -5.31
N PRO A 46 0.26 -6.86 -4.50
CA PRO A 46 0.12 -5.50 -5.00
C PRO A 46 1.47 -4.84 -5.25
N TRP A 47 1.43 -3.76 -6.02
CA TRP A 47 2.53 -2.83 -6.25
C TRP A 47 2.32 -1.57 -5.44
N PHE A 48 3.33 -1.24 -4.64
CA PHE A 48 3.36 0.00 -3.88
C PHE A 48 4.80 0.30 -3.44
N SER A 49 5.25 1.54 -3.64
CA SER A 49 6.44 2.06 -2.98
C SER A 49 6.38 3.58 -2.87
N ALA A 50 6.79 4.11 -1.71
CA ALA A 50 6.91 5.55 -1.49
C ALA A 50 8.12 5.86 -0.62
N HIS A 51 9.00 6.73 -1.11
CA HIS A 51 10.09 7.29 -0.33
C HIS A 51 9.63 8.58 0.34
N LEU A 52 9.80 8.70 1.66
CA LEU A 52 9.38 9.85 2.44
C LEU A 52 10.52 10.35 3.34
N MET A 53 10.85 11.62 3.19
CA MET A 53 11.72 12.34 4.13
C MET A 53 11.05 12.49 5.51
N PRO A 54 11.83 12.71 6.58
CA PRO A 54 11.32 12.97 7.93
C PRO A 54 10.19 14.02 7.96
N GLY A 55 9.09 13.68 8.65
CA GLY A 55 7.95 14.59 8.85
C GLY A 55 7.07 14.82 7.63
N THR A 56 7.38 14.24 6.46
CA THR A 56 6.59 14.41 5.23
C THR A 56 5.45 13.40 5.12
N ASN A 57 4.51 13.69 4.21
CA ASN A 57 3.41 12.80 3.86
C ASN A 57 3.27 12.69 2.34
N ALA A 58 2.67 11.60 1.88
CA ALA A 58 2.26 11.43 0.50
C ALA A 58 0.89 10.76 0.41
N THR A 59 0.23 11.02 -0.72
CA THR A 59 -0.98 10.36 -1.19
C THR A 59 -0.59 9.59 -2.44
N GLU A 60 -0.67 8.27 -2.36
CA GLU A 60 -0.10 7.36 -3.36
C GLU A 60 -1.08 6.23 -3.69
N GLU A 61 -0.89 5.61 -4.85
CA GLU A 61 -1.69 4.48 -5.31
C GLU A 61 -1.07 3.16 -4.85
N PHE A 62 -1.87 2.36 -4.14
CA PHE A 62 -1.59 0.98 -3.79
C PHE A 62 -2.35 0.08 -4.76
N THR A 63 -1.62 -0.54 -5.69
CA THR A 63 -2.18 -0.99 -6.96
C THR A 63 -2.14 -2.51 -7.09
N PHE A 64 -3.19 -3.12 -7.60
CA PHE A 64 -3.19 -4.50 -8.10
C PHE A 64 -3.08 -4.46 -9.62
N SER A 65 -2.15 -5.22 -10.19
CA SER A 65 -1.94 -5.28 -11.64
C SER A 65 -3.22 -5.67 -12.37
N ASN A 66 -3.44 -5.11 -13.55
CA ASN A 66 -4.57 -5.44 -14.41
C ASN A 66 -4.73 -6.97 -14.59
N GLY A 67 -5.96 -7.46 -14.43
CA GLY A 67 -6.32 -8.87 -14.47
C GLY A 67 -6.24 -9.60 -13.13
N GLU A 68 -5.68 -8.97 -12.09
CA GLU A 68 -5.70 -9.53 -10.73
C GLU A 68 -7.07 -9.33 -10.04
N LEU A 69 -7.77 -8.26 -10.42
CA LEU A 69 -9.13 -7.88 -10.02
C LEU A 69 -9.89 -7.39 -11.25
N ASP A 70 -11.19 -7.64 -11.32
CA ASP A 70 -12.02 -7.29 -12.48
C ASP A 70 -12.81 -5.98 -12.23
N SER A 71 -13.19 -5.74 -10.98
CA SER A 71 -14.04 -4.62 -10.55
C SER A 71 -13.60 -4.02 -9.21
N LEU A 72 -13.99 -2.75 -8.97
CA LEU A 72 -13.89 -2.11 -7.66
C LEU A 72 -14.73 -2.83 -6.58
N ASP A 73 -15.75 -3.56 -7.01
CA ASP A 73 -16.60 -4.38 -6.15
C ASP A 73 -15.86 -5.60 -5.59
N ASP A 74 -14.73 -6.01 -6.22
CA ASP A 74 -13.91 -7.12 -5.72
C ASP A 74 -13.10 -6.73 -4.47
N LEU A 75 -12.86 -5.42 -4.26
CA LEU A 75 -12.12 -4.86 -3.13
C LEU A 75 -12.98 -4.84 -1.84
N VAL A 76 -13.44 -6.01 -1.39
CA VAL A 76 -14.21 -6.20 -0.15
C VAL A 76 -13.41 -7.02 0.86
N ASN A 77 -13.66 -6.81 2.16
CA ASN A 77 -12.93 -7.48 3.24
C ASN A 77 -11.40 -7.48 3.01
N THR A 78 -10.86 -6.34 2.62
CA THR A 78 -9.48 -6.23 2.15
C THR A 78 -8.58 -5.78 3.29
N THR A 79 -7.46 -6.47 3.47
CA THR A 79 -6.36 -6.04 4.33
C THR A 79 -5.14 -5.78 3.45
N ILE A 80 -4.61 -4.55 3.50
CA ILE A 80 -3.33 -4.21 2.88
C ILE A 80 -2.23 -4.23 3.93
N GLY A 81 -1.07 -4.76 3.57
CA GLY A 81 0.15 -4.70 4.36
C GLY A 81 1.18 -3.79 3.71
N ILE A 82 1.82 -2.94 4.52
CA ILE A 82 2.92 -2.07 4.08
C ILE A 82 4.02 -2.13 5.13
N ASP A 83 5.23 -2.42 4.67
CA ASP A 83 6.44 -2.39 5.50
C ASP A 83 7.24 -1.12 5.20
N ALA A 84 8.11 -0.75 6.13
CA ALA A 84 9.02 0.37 5.95
C ALA A 84 10.43 -0.02 6.36
N TYR A 85 11.41 0.37 5.53
CA TYR A 85 12.82 0.24 5.81
C TYR A 85 13.54 1.60 5.75
N LEU A 86 14.70 1.69 6.42
CA LEU A 86 15.60 2.83 6.31
C LEU A 86 16.16 2.93 4.89
N THR A 87 15.90 4.02 4.18
CA THR A 87 16.25 4.15 2.76
C THR A 87 17.74 3.92 2.48
N ASP A 88 18.63 4.35 3.39
CA ASP A 88 20.08 4.23 3.22
C ASP A 88 20.65 2.83 3.54
N SER A 89 19.99 2.06 4.41
CA SER A 89 20.54 0.79 4.92
C SER A 89 19.69 -0.45 4.59
N TYR A 90 18.46 -0.27 4.11
CA TYR A 90 17.48 -1.33 3.87
C TYR A 90 17.12 -2.15 5.11
N GLU A 91 17.39 -1.62 6.30
CA GLU A 91 16.95 -2.24 7.55
C GLU A 91 15.45 -2.00 7.74
N ASP A 92 14.69 -3.09 7.87
CA ASP A 92 13.26 -3.03 8.20
C ASP A 92 13.05 -2.43 9.59
N VAL A 93 12.20 -1.40 9.68
CA VAL A 93 11.97 -0.66 10.92
C VAL A 93 10.51 -0.65 11.37
N ALA A 94 9.57 -0.92 10.47
CA ALA A 94 8.16 -0.95 10.81
C ALA A 94 7.32 -1.79 9.84
N SER A 95 6.17 -2.23 10.33
CA SER A 95 5.15 -2.94 9.57
C SER A 95 3.77 -2.40 9.95
N TYR A 96 2.93 -2.18 8.95
CA TYR A 96 1.61 -1.57 9.09
C TYR A 96 0.58 -2.37 8.32
N THR A 97 -0.65 -2.37 8.83
CA THR A 97 -1.81 -2.90 8.12
C THR A 97 -2.94 -1.88 8.13
N ALA A 98 -3.76 -1.90 7.07
CA ALA A 98 -5.03 -1.20 7.01
C ALA A 98 -6.10 -2.12 6.45
N THR A 99 -7.30 -2.07 7.01
CA THR A 99 -8.43 -2.92 6.61
C THR A 99 -9.59 -2.06 6.14
N ILE A 100 -10.24 -2.50 5.08
CA ILE A 100 -11.51 -1.95 4.58
C ILE A 100 -12.53 -3.10 4.53
N ALA A 101 -13.73 -2.84 5.06
CA ALA A 101 -14.85 -3.78 5.04
C ALA A 101 -15.55 -3.72 3.68
#